data_AF-A0A661UYX1-F1
#
_entry.id   AF-A0A661UYX1-F1
#
_cell.length_a   1.000
_cell.length_b   1.000
_cell.length_c   1.000
_cell.angle_alpha   90.00
_cell.angle_beta   90.00
_cell.angle_gamma   90.00
#
_symmetry.space_group_name_H-M   'P 1'
#
loop_
_entity.id
_entity.type
_entity.pdbx_description
1 polymer ?
#
loop_
_entity_poly.entity_id
_entity_poly.type
_entity_poly.pdbx_seq_one_letter_code
_entity_poly.pdbx_strand_id
1 'polypeptide(L)'
;MCFISSDNYLVRVTKEDILNNESILALVRNGKTLTDEHIRLVIPGIRDMFWIQDISTIKTESISDMPFPHTIYFAESILQNTQIRDELPPFVKVNGYTFPEIMSQAFPFLKDEVLVVGKDGVKHSLDYDKYLKNAVLIKTGDSFDLKSPDMPAGMWIKDLAYIQIFDIAVIFQIHFKSLKNVNNILNWKYFPEEVIFHFGENTKKQSSNEDFNTGNWSEAEWLEW
;
A
#
# COMPACT_ATOMS: atom_id res chain seq x y z
N MET A 1 -17.06 3.36 3.22
CA MET A 1 -17.77 2.06 3.31
C MET A 1 -16.88 1.00 2.70
N CYS A 2 -16.86 -0.20 3.26
CA CYS A 2 -16.09 -1.33 2.78
C CYS A 2 -17.04 -2.42 2.30
N PHE A 3 -16.82 -2.86 1.07
CA PHE A 3 -17.57 -3.93 0.40
C PHE A 3 -16.63 -5.12 0.23
N ILE A 4 -17.09 -6.30 0.62
CA ILE A 4 -16.34 -7.55 0.53
C ILE A 4 -17.18 -8.52 -0.29
N SER A 5 -16.55 -9.13 -1.30
CA SER A 5 -17.15 -10.19 -2.12
C SER A 5 -16.89 -11.56 -1.51
N SER A 6 -17.60 -12.57 -2.03
CA SER A 6 -17.43 -13.97 -1.65
C SER A 6 -16.02 -14.52 -1.89
N ASP A 7 -15.27 -13.98 -2.86
CA ASP A 7 -13.87 -14.34 -3.14
C ASP A 7 -12.85 -13.52 -2.31
N ASN A 8 -13.32 -12.73 -1.33
CA ASN A 8 -12.53 -11.82 -0.50
C ASN A 8 -11.92 -10.61 -1.24
N TYR A 9 -12.34 -10.31 -2.47
CA TYR A 9 -12.07 -9.02 -3.10
C TYR A 9 -12.69 -7.90 -2.25
N LEU A 10 -11.94 -6.83 -2.07
CA LEU A 10 -12.31 -5.76 -1.14
C LEU A 10 -12.21 -4.41 -1.83
N VAL A 11 -13.30 -3.66 -1.75
CA VAL A 11 -13.37 -2.28 -2.23
C VAL A 11 -13.75 -1.35 -1.09
N ARG A 12 -12.90 -0.34 -0.85
CA ARG A 12 -13.22 0.79 0.04
C ARG A 12 -13.55 2.00 -0.80
N VAL A 13 -14.71 2.58 -0.55
CA VAL A 13 -15.22 3.77 -1.23
C VAL A 13 -15.63 4.80 -0.20
N THR A 14 -15.32 6.06 -0.46
CA THR A 14 -15.66 7.13 0.46
C THR A 14 -17.17 7.39 0.46
N LYS A 15 -17.66 8.06 1.50
CA LYS A 15 -19.06 8.52 1.51
C LYS A 15 -19.31 9.50 0.37
N GLU A 16 -18.33 10.35 0.08
CA GLU A 16 -18.40 11.35 -0.99
C GLU A 16 -18.52 10.69 -2.36
N ASP A 17 -17.68 9.69 -2.67
CA ASP A 17 -17.76 8.94 -3.93
C ASP A 17 -19.15 8.35 -4.13
N ILE A 18 -19.75 7.81 -3.06
CA ILE A 18 -21.06 7.18 -3.15
C ILE A 18 -22.17 8.19 -3.44
N LEU A 19 -22.14 9.32 -2.71
CA LEU A 19 -23.16 10.36 -2.82
C LEU A 19 -23.05 11.16 -4.12
N ASN A 20 -21.84 11.36 -4.64
CA ASN A 20 -21.60 12.19 -5.81
C ASN A 20 -21.79 11.44 -7.15
N ASN A 21 -21.81 10.10 -7.14
CA ASN A 21 -21.74 9.30 -8.38
C ASN A 21 -22.97 8.43 -8.66
N GLU A 22 -24.16 8.75 -8.16
CA GLU A 22 -25.39 7.94 -8.39
C GLU A 22 -25.16 6.43 -8.19
N SER A 23 -24.43 6.06 -7.13
CA SER A 23 -24.02 4.67 -6.88
C SER A 23 -25.21 3.71 -6.79
N ILE A 24 -25.12 2.58 -7.48
CA ILE A 24 -26.19 1.59 -7.59
C ILE A 24 -25.76 0.28 -6.95
N LEU A 25 -26.60 -0.27 -6.07
CA LEU A 25 -26.56 -1.68 -5.70
C LEU A 25 -27.50 -2.45 -6.63
N ALA A 26 -26.94 -3.07 -7.67
CA ALA A 26 -27.69 -3.71 -8.72
C ALA A 26 -28.16 -5.11 -8.29
N LEU A 27 -29.48 -5.30 -8.26
CA LEU A 27 -30.16 -6.59 -8.05
C LEU A 27 -30.69 -7.19 -9.35
N VAL A 28 -30.70 -6.41 -10.44
CA VAL A 28 -31.20 -6.80 -11.75
C VAL A 28 -30.20 -6.32 -12.81
N ARG A 29 -29.86 -7.18 -13.75
CA ARG A 29 -29.03 -6.82 -14.92
C ARG A 29 -29.72 -7.25 -16.20
N ASN A 30 -29.92 -6.31 -17.12
CA ASN A 30 -30.58 -6.55 -18.41
C ASN A 30 -31.95 -7.28 -18.26
N GLY A 31 -32.74 -6.85 -17.28
CA GLY A 31 -34.07 -7.43 -17.01
C GLY A 31 -34.08 -8.79 -16.31
N LYS A 32 -32.92 -9.35 -15.94
CA LYS A 32 -32.79 -10.59 -15.17
C LYS A 32 -32.39 -10.29 -13.73
N THR A 33 -33.15 -10.80 -12.77
CA THR A 33 -32.78 -10.77 -11.35
C THR A 33 -31.47 -11.52 -11.16
N LEU A 34 -30.52 -10.87 -10.51
CA LEU A 34 -29.31 -11.49 -10.02
C LEU A 34 -29.72 -12.35 -8.82
N THR A 35 -29.27 -13.62 -8.75
CA THR A 35 -29.53 -14.45 -7.56
C THR A 35 -28.90 -13.78 -6.34
N ASP A 36 -29.32 -14.15 -5.12
CA ASP A 36 -28.91 -13.50 -3.87
C ASP A 36 -27.37 -13.46 -3.67
N GLU A 37 -26.63 -14.26 -4.42
CA GLU A 37 -25.16 -14.36 -4.43
C GLU A 37 -24.46 -13.43 -5.44
N HIS A 38 -25.21 -12.70 -6.27
CA HIS A 38 -24.68 -11.89 -7.38
C HIS A 38 -24.94 -10.39 -7.26
N ILE A 39 -25.19 -9.90 -6.05
CA ILE A 39 -25.37 -8.47 -5.78
C ILE A 39 -24.10 -7.71 -6.20
N ARG A 40 -24.27 -6.66 -6.99
CA ARG A 40 -23.15 -5.86 -7.53
C ARG A 40 -23.25 -4.40 -7.11
N LEU A 41 -22.13 -3.81 -6.75
CA LEU A 41 -21.97 -2.36 -6.63
C LEU A 41 -21.44 -1.81 -7.96
N VAL A 42 -22.13 -0.79 -8.47
CA VAL A 42 -21.70 -0.03 -9.65
C VAL A 42 -21.65 1.43 -9.23
N ILE A 43 -20.50 2.06 -9.43
CA ILE A 43 -20.32 3.49 -9.16
C ILE A 43 -19.95 4.16 -10.47
N PRO A 44 -20.93 4.70 -11.22
CA PRO A 44 -20.66 5.47 -12.43
C PRO A 44 -19.56 6.51 -12.24
N GLY A 45 -18.75 6.78 -13.27
CA GLY A 45 -17.75 7.85 -13.22
C GLY A 45 -16.46 7.54 -12.46
N ILE A 46 -16.37 6.43 -11.72
CA ILE A 46 -15.10 5.93 -11.15
C ILE A 46 -14.62 4.68 -11.86
N ARG A 47 -13.34 4.36 -11.69
CA ARG A 47 -12.69 3.19 -12.33
C ARG A 47 -13.42 1.89 -11.99
N ASP A 48 -13.56 1.02 -12.99
CA ASP A 48 -14.23 -0.28 -12.91
C ASP A 48 -13.72 -1.19 -11.78
N MET A 49 -12.47 -1.01 -11.33
CA MET A 49 -11.93 -1.77 -10.19
C MET A 49 -12.72 -1.55 -8.90
N PHE A 50 -13.41 -0.43 -8.75
CA PHE A 50 -14.28 -0.17 -7.60
C PHE A 50 -15.67 -0.81 -7.76
N TRP A 51 -15.96 -1.45 -8.89
CA TRP A 51 -17.25 -2.10 -9.15
C TRP A 51 -17.19 -3.57 -8.75
N ILE A 52 -17.50 -3.82 -7.48
CA ILE A 52 -17.44 -5.15 -6.88
C ILE A 52 -18.70 -5.98 -7.17
N GLN A 53 -18.50 -7.26 -7.50
CA GLN A 53 -19.54 -8.27 -7.73
C GLN A 53 -19.60 -9.25 -6.56
N ASP A 54 -20.68 -10.01 -6.48
CA ASP A 54 -20.90 -11.08 -5.50
C ASP A 54 -20.66 -10.62 -4.06
N ILE A 55 -21.23 -9.45 -3.72
CA ILE A 55 -21.06 -8.81 -2.41
C ILE A 55 -21.65 -9.69 -1.33
N SER A 56 -20.80 -10.18 -0.43
CA SER A 56 -21.19 -11.00 0.72
C SER A 56 -21.33 -10.16 1.99
N THR A 57 -20.57 -9.06 2.12
CA THR A 57 -20.57 -8.20 3.31
C THR A 57 -20.41 -6.73 2.94
N ILE A 58 -21.21 -5.87 3.59
CA ILE A 58 -21.06 -4.41 3.56
C ILE A 58 -20.86 -3.94 5.00
N LYS A 59 -19.77 -3.22 5.25
CA LYS A 59 -19.49 -2.61 6.57
C LYS A 59 -19.18 -1.13 6.46
N THR A 60 -19.51 -0.40 7.52
CA THR A 60 -19.02 0.96 7.71
C THR A 60 -17.72 0.89 8.50
N GLU A 61 -16.75 1.70 8.09
CA GLU A 61 -15.47 1.83 8.75
C GLU A 61 -15.30 3.31 9.07
N SER A 62 -14.85 3.61 10.29
CA SER A 62 -14.38 4.95 10.63
C SER A 62 -13.09 5.20 9.87
N ILE A 63 -13.10 6.20 8.99
CA ILE A 63 -11.89 6.67 8.34
C ILE A 63 -11.08 7.39 9.43
N SER A 64 -10.11 6.68 9.98
CA SER A 64 -9.03 7.31 10.72
C SER A 64 -8.25 8.15 9.72
N ASP A 65 -8.00 9.42 10.02
CA ASP A 65 -7.03 10.19 9.26
C ASP A 65 -5.71 9.41 9.29
N MET A 66 -5.10 9.22 8.11
CA MET A 66 -3.83 8.54 8.02
C MET A 66 -2.81 9.38 8.78
N PRO A 67 -2.25 8.87 9.89
CA PRO A 67 -1.29 9.65 10.64
C PRO A 67 -0.03 9.79 9.80
N PHE A 68 0.62 10.95 9.94
CA PHE A 68 1.95 11.12 9.38
C PHE A 68 2.91 10.16 10.10
N PRO A 69 3.76 9.39 9.38
CA PRO A 69 4.74 8.51 10.01
C PRO A 69 5.90 9.33 10.58
N HIS A 70 6.24 9.14 11.85
CA HIS A 70 7.39 9.81 12.47
C HIS A 70 8.73 9.18 12.06
N THR A 71 8.70 7.89 11.73
CA THR A 71 9.87 7.09 11.37
C THR A 71 9.71 6.58 9.95
N ILE A 72 10.66 6.90 9.08
CA ILE A 72 10.60 6.55 7.66
C ILE A 72 11.86 5.80 7.28
N TYR A 73 11.67 4.61 6.72
CA TYR A 73 12.71 3.80 6.11
C TYR A 73 12.64 3.93 4.59
N PHE A 74 13.81 3.89 3.94
CA PHE A 74 13.87 3.81 2.49
C PHE A 74 14.07 2.37 2.03
N ALA A 75 13.18 1.94 1.13
CA ALA A 75 13.18 0.57 0.62
C ALA A 75 14.52 0.23 -0.04
N GLU A 76 15.11 1.17 -0.79
CA GLU A 76 16.38 0.98 -1.49
C GLU A 76 17.51 0.58 -0.53
N SER A 77 17.59 1.17 0.67
CA SER A 77 18.59 0.81 1.67
C SER A 77 18.37 -0.59 2.27
N ILE A 78 17.11 -1.00 2.44
CA ILE A 78 16.75 -2.35 2.91
C ILE A 78 17.10 -3.39 1.83
N LEU A 79 16.77 -3.09 0.58
CA LEU A 79 16.91 -3.99 -0.56
C LEU A 79 18.38 -4.20 -0.94
N GLN A 80 19.25 -3.19 -0.80
CA GLN A 80 20.68 -3.30 -1.07
C GLN A 80 21.38 -4.38 -0.25
N ASN A 81 20.91 -4.60 0.99
CA ASN A 81 21.47 -5.60 1.91
C ASN A 81 20.77 -6.97 1.82
N THR A 82 19.80 -7.12 0.92
CA THR A 82 19.01 -8.35 0.79
C THR A 82 19.25 -8.99 -0.57
N GLN A 83 19.55 -10.28 -0.58
CA GLN A 83 19.73 -11.03 -1.82
C GLN A 83 18.40 -11.21 -2.56
N ILE A 84 18.36 -10.81 -3.83
CA ILE A 84 17.20 -11.07 -4.70
C ILE A 84 17.10 -12.57 -5.01
N ARG A 85 15.87 -13.10 -5.01
CA ARG A 85 15.58 -14.49 -5.32
C ARG A 85 15.13 -14.62 -6.77
N ASP A 86 15.56 -15.67 -7.46
CA ASP A 86 15.22 -15.92 -8.87
C ASP A 86 13.89 -16.67 -9.07
N GLU A 87 13.30 -17.18 -7.99
CA GLU A 87 11.97 -17.78 -7.97
C GLU A 87 11.26 -17.50 -6.64
N LEU A 88 9.95 -17.24 -6.71
CA LEU A 88 9.12 -16.89 -5.56
C LEU A 88 7.81 -17.70 -5.59
N PRO A 89 7.84 -18.99 -5.23
CA PRO A 89 6.64 -19.83 -5.25
C PRO A 89 5.47 -19.18 -4.48
N PRO A 90 4.22 -19.26 -5.00
CA PRO A 90 3.80 -20.01 -6.20
C PRO A 90 3.98 -19.25 -7.52
N PHE A 91 4.56 -18.04 -7.51
CA PHE A 91 4.83 -17.28 -8.72
C PHE A 91 6.09 -17.80 -9.41
N VAL A 92 5.94 -18.21 -10.67
CA VAL A 92 7.02 -18.79 -11.49
C VAL A 92 7.59 -17.76 -12.45
N LYS A 93 8.88 -17.90 -12.79
CA LYS A 93 9.60 -17.01 -13.73
C LYS A 93 9.59 -15.54 -13.31
N VAL A 94 9.70 -15.30 -12.01
CA VAL A 94 9.75 -13.96 -11.42
C VAL A 94 10.88 -13.91 -10.41
N ASN A 95 11.53 -12.75 -10.31
CA ASN A 95 12.53 -12.49 -9.30
C ASN A 95 12.09 -11.37 -8.36
N GLY A 96 12.67 -11.32 -7.17
CA GLY A 96 12.30 -10.34 -6.16
C GLY A 96 12.53 -10.84 -4.73
N TYR A 97 11.64 -10.45 -3.83
CA TYR A 97 11.76 -10.70 -2.40
C TYR A 97 10.46 -11.21 -1.81
N THR A 98 10.56 -11.89 -0.67
CA THR A 98 9.36 -12.14 0.15
C THR A 98 9.01 -10.88 0.93
N PHE A 99 7.72 -10.58 1.06
CA PHE A 99 7.28 -9.38 1.78
C PHE A 99 7.74 -9.37 3.25
N PRO A 100 7.61 -10.47 4.03
CA PRO A 100 8.05 -10.47 5.42
C PRO A 100 9.55 -10.23 5.60
N GLU A 101 10.39 -10.73 4.70
CA GLU A 101 11.85 -10.57 4.75
C GLU A 101 12.29 -9.11 4.61
N ILE A 102 11.67 -8.36 3.70
CA ILE A 102 11.98 -6.93 3.53
C ILE A 102 11.33 -6.13 4.65
N MET A 103 10.08 -6.41 4.96
CA MET A 103 9.30 -5.57 5.87
C MET A 103 9.71 -5.76 7.33
N SER A 104 10.21 -6.93 7.74
CA SER A 104 10.68 -7.16 9.11
C SER A 104 11.90 -6.31 9.49
N GLN A 105 12.63 -5.75 8.52
CA GLN A 105 13.75 -4.83 8.78
C GLN A 105 13.30 -3.44 9.20
N ALA A 106 12.09 -3.01 8.81
CA ALA A 106 11.49 -1.74 9.21
C ALA A 106 10.42 -1.91 10.30
N PHE A 107 9.73 -3.05 10.29
CA PHE A 107 8.60 -3.35 11.16
C PHE A 107 8.92 -4.57 12.04
N PRO A 108 9.40 -4.37 13.28
CA PRO A 108 9.77 -5.49 14.16
C PRO A 108 8.58 -6.40 14.50
N PHE A 109 7.34 -5.88 14.39
CA PHE A 109 6.12 -6.63 14.60
C PHE A 109 5.19 -6.45 13.39
N LEU A 110 5.32 -7.34 12.41
CA LEU A 110 4.38 -7.44 11.29
C LEU A 110 3.10 -8.12 11.76
N LYS A 111 2.09 -7.33 12.06
CA LYS A 111 0.76 -7.75 12.47
C LYS A 111 -0.25 -6.67 12.09
N ASP A 112 -1.53 -6.99 12.24
CA ASP A 112 -2.65 -6.07 12.04
C ASP A 112 -2.77 -5.60 10.57
N GLU A 113 -3.46 -4.48 10.33
CA GLU A 113 -3.62 -3.90 9.00
C GLU A 113 -2.37 -3.11 8.58
N VAL A 114 -1.89 -3.40 7.37
CA VAL A 114 -0.80 -2.71 6.71
C VAL A 114 -1.36 -1.88 5.58
N LEU A 115 -1.08 -0.59 5.60
CA LEU A 115 -1.38 0.28 4.47
C LEU A 115 -0.33 0.06 3.38
N VAL A 116 -0.78 -0.23 2.16
CA VAL A 116 0.06 -0.31 0.96
C VAL A 116 -0.48 0.63 -0.10
N VAL A 117 0.42 1.29 -0.81
CA VAL A 117 0.06 2.29 -1.82
C VAL A 117 0.94 2.13 -3.06
N GLY A 118 0.30 2.02 -4.22
CA GLY A 118 0.95 2.04 -5.52
C GLY A 118 1.27 3.47 -5.97
N LYS A 119 2.21 3.60 -6.91
CA LYS A 119 2.61 4.89 -7.50
C LYS A 119 1.45 5.66 -8.12
N ASP A 120 0.46 4.95 -8.65
CA ASP A 120 -0.74 5.55 -9.24
C ASP A 120 -1.78 6.02 -8.20
N GLY A 121 -1.48 5.85 -6.92
CA GLY A 121 -2.32 6.26 -5.80
C GLY A 121 -3.39 5.24 -5.40
N VAL A 122 -3.40 4.02 -5.96
CA VAL A 122 -4.23 2.93 -5.43
C VAL A 122 -3.77 2.60 -4.01
N LYS A 123 -4.70 2.60 -3.06
CA LYS A 123 -4.45 2.35 -1.62
C LYS A 123 -5.25 1.15 -1.13
N HIS A 124 -4.59 0.28 -0.38
CA HIS A 124 -5.27 -0.80 0.36
C HIS A 124 -4.75 -0.86 1.80
N SER A 125 -5.66 -0.96 2.77
CA SER A 125 -5.34 -1.48 4.09
C SER A 125 -5.56 -2.99 4.05
N LEU A 126 -4.46 -3.74 4.14
CA LEU A 126 -4.42 -5.20 4.00
C LEU A 126 -4.07 -5.83 5.35
N ASP A 127 -4.90 -6.77 5.79
CA ASP A 127 -4.59 -7.61 6.94
C ASP A 127 -3.34 -8.45 6.68
N TYR A 128 -2.37 -8.38 7.60
CA TYR A 128 -1.08 -9.05 7.42
C TYR A 128 -1.22 -10.57 7.34
N ASP A 129 -1.93 -11.18 8.31
CA ASP A 129 -2.05 -12.64 8.43
C ASP A 129 -2.88 -13.25 7.30
N LYS A 130 -3.84 -12.50 6.78
CA LYS A 130 -4.70 -12.92 5.68
C LYS A 130 -4.03 -12.76 4.32
N TYR A 131 -3.37 -11.61 4.07
CA TYR A 131 -2.93 -11.25 2.72
C TYR A 131 -1.41 -11.13 2.55
N LEU A 132 -0.66 -10.75 3.59
CA LEU A 132 0.73 -10.30 3.42
C LEU A 132 1.79 -11.28 3.92
N LYS A 133 1.46 -12.21 4.81
CA LYS A 133 2.41 -13.20 5.34
C LYS A 133 3.07 -14.05 4.24
N ASN A 134 2.36 -14.31 3.14
CA ASN A 134 2.83 -15.06 1.98
C ASN A 134 3.01 -14.17 0.74
N ALA A 135 2.95 -12.84 0.93
CA ALA A 135 3.12 -11.91 -0.17
C ALA A 135 4.59 -11.84 -0.62
N VAL A 136 4.76 -11.37 -1.85
CA VAL A 136 6.03 -11.21 -2.52
C VAL A 136 6.11 -9.84 -3.17
N LEU A 137 7.32 -9.28 -3.21
CA LEU A 137 7.68 -8.09 -3.97
C LEU A 137 8.39 -8.56 -5.24
N ILE A 138 7.68 -8.55 -6.36
CA ILE A 138 8.21 -8.99 -7.65
C ILE A 138 8.83 -7.80 -8.36
N LYS A 139 10.09 -7.91 -8.78
CA LYS A 139 10.78 -6.84 -9.47
C LYS A 139 10.20 -6.64 -10.87
N THR A 140 9.89 -5.39 -11.20
CA THR A 140 9.33 -4.94 -12.48
C THR A 140 10.12 -3.73 -12.98
N GLY A 141 11.20 -3.99 -13.74
CA GLY A 141 12.17 -2.96 -14.09
C GLY A 141 12.91 -2.48 -12.84
N ASP A 142 12.75 -1.20 -12.51
CA ASP A 142 13.33 -0.59 -11.31
C ASP A 142 12.33 -0.50 -10.13
N SER A 143 11.08 -0.95 -10.31
CA SER A 143 10.05 -0.96 -9.27
C SER A 143 9.71 -2.39 -8.83
N PHE A 144 8.71 -2.51 -7.96
CA PHE A 144 8.21 -3.77 -7.41
C PHE A 144 6.69 -3.82 -7.43
N ASP A 145 6.14 -4.95 -7.89
CA ASP A 145 4.73 -5.28 -7.70
C ASP A 145 4.56 -6.06 -6.38
N LEU A 146 3.55 -5.72 -5.58
CA LEU A 146 3.12 -6.51 -4.43
C LEU A 146 2.03 -7.50 -4.85
N LYS A 147 2.33 -8.79 -4.73
CA LYS A 147 1.38 -9.88 -5.02
C LYS A 147 1.34 -10.86 -3.87
N SER A 148 0.21 -11.55 -3.73
CA SER A 148 0.07 -12.64 -2.77
C SER A 148 -0.84 -13.70 -3.33
N PRO A 149 -0.55 -15.00 -3.09
CA PRO A 149 -1.45 -16.07 -3.46
C PRO A 149 -2.77 -16.05 -2.68
N ASP A 150 -2.75 -15.45 -1.48
CA ASP A 150 -3.92 -15.33 -0.61
C ASP A 150 -4.71 -14.02 -0.88
N MET A 151 -4.23 -13.20 -1.82
CA MET A 151 -4.85 -11.94 -2.22
C MET A 151 -5.44 -12.06 -3.63
N PRO A 152 -6.73 -11.72 -3.82
CA PRO A 152 -7.32 -11.64 -5.15
C PRO A 152 -6.48 -10.79 -6.10
N ALA A 153 -6.34 -11.24 -7.35
CA ALA A 153 -5.43 -10.59 -8.32
C ALA A 153 -5.76 -9.11 -8.58
N GLY A 154 -7.04 -8.73 -8.45
CA GLY A 154 -7.48 -7.34 -8.58
C GLY A 154 -7.04 -6.42 -7.43
N MET A 155 -6.57 -6.97 -6.31
CA MET A 155 -6.03 -6.22 -5.15
C MET A 155 -4.50 -6.13 -5.17
N TRP A 156 -3.84 -6.78 -6.13
CA TRP A 156 -2.40 -6.68 -6.29
C TRP A 156 -2.00 -5.23 -6.59
N ILE A 157 -0.97 -4.75 -5.92
CA ILE A 157 -0.47 -3.39 -6.11
C ILE A 157 0.66 -3.43 -7.14
N LYS A 158 0.53 -2.63 -8.19
CA LYS A 158 1.59 -2.39 -9.16
C LYS A 158 2.39 -1.16 -8.76
N ASP A 159 3.67 -1.15 -9.13
CA ASP A 159 4.59 -0.04 -8.85
C ASP A 159 4.48 0.42 -7.39
N LEU A 160 4.70 -0.49 -6.44
CA LEU A 160 4.57 -0.24 -5.02
C LEU A 160 5.45 0.94 -4.61
N ALA A 161 4.84 1.93 -3.97
CA ALA A 161 5.46 3.20 -3.68
C ALA A 161 5.61 3.48 -2.18
N TYR A 162 4.68 2.99 -1.37
CA TYR A 162 4.62 3.32 0.05
C TYR A 162 3.96 2.21 0.86
N ILE A 163 4.50 1.94 2.05
CA ILE A 163 3.94 1.02 3.04
C ILE A 163 3.94 1.71 4.40
N GLN A 164 2.89 1.54 5.20
CA GLN A 164 2.85 2.06 6.57
C GLN A 164 2.15 1.10 7.53
N ILE A 165 2.73 1.02 8.73
CA ILE A 165 2.12 0.38 9.91
C ILE A 165 2.27 1.39 11.05
N PHE A 166 1.16 1.82 11.63
CA PHE A 166 1.09 2.86 12.66
C PHE A 166 1.87 4.13 12.26
N ASP A 167 2.94 4.48 12.97
CA ASP A 167 3.77 5.67 12.80
C ASP A 167 5.10 5.39 12.07
N ILE A 168 5.27 4.17 11.54
CA ILE A 168 6.44 3.77 10.77
C ILE A 168 6.03 3.59 9.31
N ALA A 169 6.85 4.08 8.38
CA ALA A 169 6.65 3.89 6.95
C ALA A 169 7.90 3.41 6.23
N VAL A 170 7.69 2.70 5.13
CA VAL A 170 8.69 2.38 4.12
C VAL A 170 8.33 3.10 2.83
N ILE A 171 9.28 3.87 2.30
CA ILE A 171 9.13 4.64 1.05
C ILE A 171 10.07 4.08 0.00
N PHE A 172 9.54 3.84 -1.21
CA PHE A 172 10.34 3.52 -2.39
C PHE A 172 10.75 4.84 -3.05
N GLN A 173 11.97 5.30 -2.77
CA GLN A 173 12.48 6.60 -3.22
C GLN A 173 12.45 6.77 -4.74
N ILE A 174 12.56 5.67 -5.49
CA ILE A 174 12.48 5.73 -6.95
C ILE A 174 11.20 6.42 -7.47
N HIS A 175 10.15 6.49 -6.66
CA HIS A 175 8.89 7.13 -7.01
C HIS A 175 8.75 8.59 -6.53
N PHE A 176 9.65 9.07 -5.67
CA PHE A 176 9.47 10.34 -4.98
C PHE A 176 10.78 11.11 -4.80
N LYS A 177 10.73 12.45 -4.92
CA LYS A 177 11.90 13.30 -4.62
C LYS A 177 11.87 13.87 -3.22
N SER A 178 10.71 13.94 -2.58
CA SER A 178 10.52 14.51 -1.24
C SER A 178 9.24 14.00 -0.58
N LEU A 179 9.11 14.23 0.73
CA LEU A 179 7.86 13.95 1.46
C LEU A 179 6.66 14.74 0.94
N LYS A 180 6.89 15.91 0.35
CA LYS A 180 5.83 16.67 -0.32
C LYS A 180 5.26 15.90 -1.51
N ASN A 181 6.09 15.22 -2.30
CA ASN A 181 5.62 14.37 -3.40
C ASN A 181 4.83 13.16 -2.88
N VAL A 182 5.28 12.57 -1.77
CA VAL A 182 4.55 11.48 -1.10
C VAL A 182 3.19 11.98 -0.63
N ASN A 183 3.14 13.17 -0.02
CA ASN A 183 1.91 13.76 0.49
C ASN A 183 0.87 14.08 -0.59
N ASN A 184 1.30 14.38 -1.82
CA ASN A 184 0.36 14.57 -2.95
C ASN A 184 -0.47 13.31 -3.25
N ILE A 185 0.04 12.13 -2.89
CA ILE A 185 -0.69 10.87 -3.01
C ILE A 185 -1.44 10.55 -1.72
N LEU A 186 -0.81 10.77 -0.56
CA LEU A 186 -1.35 10.33 0.72
C LEU A 186 -2.38 11.28 1.33
N ASN A 187 -2.27 12.58 1.07
CA ASN A 187 -3.09 13.65 1.61
C ASN A 187 -3.10 13.69 3.16
N TRP A 188 -1.93 13.59 3.77
CA TRP A 188 -1.74 13.85 5.20
C TRP A 188 -2.19 15.28 5.54
N LYS A 189 -3.05 15.40 6.54
CA LYS A 189 -3.55 16.69 7.05
C LYS A 189 -2.52 17.41 7.91
N TYR A 190 -1.70 16.62 8.61
CA TYR A 190 -0.63 17.12 9.45
C TYR A 190 0.71 16.75 8.82
N PHE A 191 1.61 17.72 8.79
CA PHE A 191 2.94 17.57 8.21
C PHE A 191 3.93 18.18 9.22
N PRO A 192 4.67 17.37 9.98
CA PRO A 192 5.58 17.89 11.00
C PRO A 192 6.74 18.65 10.34
N GLU A 193 7.43 19.51 11.09
CA GLU A 193 8.60 20.22 10.59
C GLU A 193 9.80 19.29 10.39
N GLU A 194 9.95 18.27 11.24
CA GLU A 194 11.07 17.34 11.23
C GLU A 194 10.61 15.88 11.27
N VAL A 195 11.40 15.00 10.67
CA VAL A 195 11.12 13.56 10.54
C VAL A 195 12.41 12.77 10.70
N ILE A 196 12.29 11.53 11.17
CA ILE A 196 13.42 10.61 11.30
C ILE A 196 13.47 9.73 10.04
N PHE A 197 14.60 9.80 9.33
CA PHE A 197 14.88 8.99 8.15
C PHE A 197 15.92 7.92 8.46
N HIS A 198 15.64 6.70 8.05
CA HIS A 198 16.53 5.56 8.10
C HIS A 198 17.03 5.20 6.69
N PHE A 199 18.35 5.25 6.53
CA PHE A 199 19.09 4.87 5.33
C PHE A 199 19.95 3.64 5.66
N GLY A 200 19.29 2.50 5.84
CA GLY A 200 19.94 1.30 6.36
C GLY A 200 20.26 1.49 7.84
N GLU A 201 21.53 1.34 8.23
CA GLU A 201 21.97 1.53 9.62
C GLU A 201 22.06 3.01 10.03
N ASN A 202 22.14 3.92 9.05
CA ASN A 202 22.23 5.35 9.32
C ASN A 202 20.86 5.95 9.61
N THR A 203 20.78 6.79 10.64
CA THR A 203 19.56 7.51 11.01
C THR A 203 19.83 9.01 11.02
N LYS A 204 18.95 9.79 10.41
CA LYS A 204 19.06 11.26 10.36
C LYS A 204 17.72 11.91 10.65
N LYS A 205 17.74 12.94 11.48
CA LYS A 205 16.61 13.85 11.64
C LYS A 205 16.73 14.95 10.58
N GLN A 206 15.69 15.15 9.78
CA GLN A 206 15.69 16.08 8.66
C GLN A 206 14.39 16.88 8.58
N SER A 207 14.46 18.09 8.02
CA SER A 207 13.28 18.88 7.72
C SER A 207 12.38 18.16 6.72
N SER A 208 11.07 18.15 6.97
CA SER A 208 10.09 17.49 6.10
C SER A 208 9.93 18.14 4.73
N ASN A 209 10.44 19.36 4.57
CA ASN A 209 10.38 20.12 3.32
C ASN A 209 11.58 19.90 2.40
N GLU A 210 12.58 19.15 2.84
CA GLU A 210 13.78 18.88 2.05
C GLU A 210 13.56 17.71 1.07
N ASP A 211 14.32 17.72 -0.02
CA ASP A 211 14.37 16.60 -0.96
C ASP A 211 15.19 15.45 -0.34
N PHE A 212 14.82 14.21 -0.69
CA PHE A 212 15.55 13.00 -0.29
C PHE A 212 17.00 12.97 -0.82
N ASN A 213 17.33 13.80 -1.83
CA ASN A 213 18.60 13.78 -2.56
C ASN A 213 19.55 14.94 -2.24
N THR A 214 19.31 15.75 -1.21
CA THR A 214 20.24 16.84 -0.86
C THR A 214 21.46 16.34 -0.08
N GLY A 215 22.44 15.79 -0.80
CA GLY A 215 23.86 15.77 -0.42
C GLY A 215 24.45 14.41 -0.03
N ASN A 216 25.36 13.89 -0.88
CA ASN A 216 26.41 12.87 -0.62
C ASN A 216 26.23 11.99 0.63
N TRP A 217 25.50 10.89 0.48
CA TRP A 217 25.19 9.90 1.52
C TRP A 217 26.36 8.92 1.85
N SER A 218 27.61 9.32 1.59
CA SER A 218 28.81 8.56 1.96
C SER A 218 29.46 9.02 3.27
N GLU A 219 28.94 10.07 3.92
CA GLU A 219 29.52 10.67 5.14
C GLU A 219 28.43 10.96 6.19
N ALA A 220 27.62 9.95 6.54
CA ALA A 220 26.86 10.03 7.78
C ALA A 220 27.84 9.78 8.93
N GLU A 221 28.37 10.86 9.52
CA GLU A 221 29.12 10.79 10.77
C GLU A 221 28.24 10.23 11.88
N TRP A 222 28.80 9.27 12.60
CA TRP A 222 28.18 8.58 13.74
C TRP A 222 27.75 9.58 14.80
N LEU A 223 26.47 9.58 15.16
CA LEU A 223 26.03 10.18 16.41
C LEU A 223 26.40 9.21 17.53
N GLU A 224 27.50 9.51 18.23
CA GLU A 224 27.83 8.87 19.50
C GLU A 224 26.82 9.34 20.57
N TRP A 225 26.31 8.37 21.34
CA TRP A 225 25.41 8.57 22.49
C TRP A 225 26.20 8.86 23.76
#